data_AF-A0A8J6K4A3-F1
#
_entry.id   AF-A0A8J6K4A3-F1
#
_cell.length_a   1.000
_cell.length_b   1.000
_cell.length_c   1.000
_cell.angle_alpha   90.00
_cell.angle_beta   90.00
_cell.angle_gamma   90.00
#
_symmetry.space_group_name_H-M   'P 1'
#
loop_
_entity.id
_entity.type
_entity.pdbx_description
1 polymer ?
#
loop_
_entity_poly.entity_id
_entity_poly.type
_entity_poly.pdbx_seq_one_letter_code
_entity_poly.pdbx_strand_id
1 'polypeptide(L)'
;DLDHVLKGELTGNFEKTALALLDRPCEFDAKELRKAMKGAGTNESLLIQILCTRANQQIRNIKESYKRLFDRDLESDLKSETSGYFRKILISLLQANRDEGLSIDENLAGQDARRLYDAGESRWGTEESEFNVILATRNYMQLRATFKAYEILHGKNIEDAIKKETSGNLKKAYLTIVQCTKDCQAYFAKKLYKALKGGGTDEDALIRVLVSRAERKRVLHRFVVTLG
;
A
#
# COMPACT_ATOMS: atom_id res chain seq x y z
N ASP A 1 -32.85 1.22 -7.99
CA ASP A 1 -31.43 1.19 -8.39
C ASP A 1 -30.90 -0.23 -8.24
N LEU A 2 -29.96 -0.65 -9.08
CA LEU A 2 -29.44 -2.02 -9.16
C LEU A 2 -28.87 -2.50 -7.81
N ASP A 3 -28.19 -1.61 -7.08
CA ASP A 3 -27.69 -1.86 -5.72
C ASP A 3 -28.78 -2.34 -4.76
N HIS A 4 -29.98 -1.75 -4.85
CA HIS A 4 -31.09 -2.10 -3.95
C HIS A 4 -31.68 -3.47 -4.29
N VAL A 5 -31.75 -3.80 -5.58
CA VAL A 5 -32.20 -5.12 -6.05
C VAL A 5 -31.23 -6.19 -5.57
N LEU A 6 -29.92 -6.00 -5.77
CA LEU A 6 -28.92 -6.98 -5.36
C LEU A 6 -28.88 -7.21 -3.85
N LYS A 7 -29.10 -6.17 -3.03
CA LYS A 7 -29.20 -6.30 -1.57
C LYS A 7 -30.44 -7.07 -1.10
N GLY A 8 -31.50 -7.09 -1.91
CA GLY A 8 -32.71 -7.86 -1.61
C GLY A 8 -32.58 -9.34 -1.99
N GLU A 9 -31.85 -9.62 -3.07
CA GLU A 9 -31.76 -10.96 -3.67
C GLU A 9 -30.52 -11.76 -3.26
N LEU A 10 -29.43 -11.07 -2.91
CA LEU A 10 -28.15 -11.70 -2.58
C LEU A 10 -27.86 -11.59 -1.08
N THR A 11 -27.10 -12.54 -0.55
CA THR A 11 -26.62 -12.49 0.84
C THR A 11 -25.14 -12.88 0.94
N GLY A 12 -24.53 -12.52 2.07
CA GLY A 12 -23.19 -12.98 2.45
C GLY A 12 -22.08 -12.47 1.52
N ASN A 13 -21.08 -13.32 1.26
CA ASN A 13 -19.90 -12.91 0.49
C ASN A 13 -20.19 -12.71 -1.00
N PHE A 14 -21.23 -13.36 -1.53
CA PHE A 14 -21.64 -13.15 -2.92
C PHE A 14 -22.24 -11.75 -3.12
N GLU A 15 -23.13 -11.32 -2.22
CA GLU A 15 -23.65 -9.95 -2.18
C GLU A 15 -22.52 -8.92 -2.09
N LYS A 16 -21.62 -9.09 -1.11
CA LYS A 16 -20.45 -8.19 -0.93
C LYS A 16 -19.63 -8.06 -2.21
N THR A 17 -19.37 -9.18 -2.89
CA THR A 17 -18.57 -9.20 -4.12
C THR A 17 -19.30 -8.53 -5.27
N ALA A 18 -20.59 -8.82 -5.46
CA ALA A 18 -21.40 -8.23 -6.51
C ALA A 18 -21.48 -6.70 -6.37
N LEU A 19 -21.76 -6.21 -5.15
CA LEU A 19 -21.79 -4.77 -4.87
C LEU A 19 -20.42 -4.12 -5.07
N ALA A 20 -19.33 -4.79 -4.65
CA ALA A 20 -17.97 -4.28 -4.86
C ALA A 20 -17.58 -4.18 -6.35
N LEU A 21 -18.12 -5.04 -7.21
CA LEU A 21 -17.88 -5.01 -8.65
C LEU A 21 -18.67 -3.91 -9.38
N LEU A 22 -19.75 -3.39 -8.78
CA LEU A 22 -20.52 -2.26 -9.34
C LEU A 22 -19.85 -0.91 -9.06
N ASP A 23 -19.05 -0.83 -8.01
CA ASP A 23 -18.34 0.39 -7.64
C ASP A 23 -17.25 0.74 -8.65
N ARG A 24 -17.09 2.04 -8.94
CA ARG A 24 -15.87 2.51 -9.59
C ARG A 24 -14.66 2.18 -8.69
N PRO A 25 -13.47 1.85 -9.23
CA PRO A 25 -12.33 1.47 -8.41
C PRO A 25 -11.97 2.47 -7.30
N CYS A 26 -12.10 3.78 -7.55
CA CYS A 26 -11.86 4.82 -6.54
C CYS A 26 -12.95 4.90 -5.47
N GLU A 27 -14.20 4.56 -5.79
CA GLU A 27 -15.32 4.52 -4.84
C GLU A 27 -15.20 3.31 -3.94
N PHE A 28 -14.85 2.14 -4.50
CA PHE A 28 -14.55 0.94 -3.74
C PHE A 28 -13.41 1.19 -2.74
N ASP A 29 -12.28 1.75 -3.21
CA ASP A 29 -11.15 2.10 -2.33
C ASP A 29 -11.53 3.14 -1.26
N ALA A 30 -12.37 4.13 -1.59
CA ALA A 30 -12.85 5.10 -0.62
C ALA A 30 -13.74 4.45 0.47
N LYS A 31 -14.64 3.54 0.09
CA LYS A 31 -15.47 2.76 1.03
C LYS A 31 -14.62 1.86 1.92
N GLU A 32 -13.62 1.16 1.37
CA GLU A 32 -12.69 0.34 2.15
C GLU A 32 -11.85 1.18 3.13
N LEU A 33 -11.36 2.35 2.72
CA LEU A 33 -10.67 3.28 3.63
C LEU A 33 -11.60 3.79 4.74
N ARG A 34 -12.86 4.11 4.42
CA ARG A 34 -13.83 4.54 5.43
C ARG A 34 -14.11 3.43 6.42
N LYS A 35 -14.30 2.19 5.94
CA LYS A 35 -14.47 0.98 6.75
C LYS A 35 -13.25 0.74 7.66
N ALA A 36 -12.03 0.95 7.14
CA ALA A 36 -10.80 0.79 7.91
C ALA A 36 -10.68 1.74 9.11
N MET A 37 -11.35 2.89 9.04
CA MET A 37 -11.29 3.99 10.03
C MET A 37 -12.63 4.20 10.75
N LYS A 38 -13.57 3.24 10.66
CA LYS A 38 -14.87 3.35 11.30
C LYS A 38 -14.95 2.40 12.48
N GLY A 39 -15.22 2.95 13.67
CA GLY A 39 -15.51 2.17 14.87
C GLY A 39 -14.36 2.18 15.86
N ALA A 40 -14.32 1.18 16.75
CA ALA A 40 -13.27 1.05 17.74
C ALA A 40 -12.01 0.46 17.09
N GLY A 41 -10.93 1.25 17.07
CA GLY A 41 -9.66 0.88 16.46
C GLY A 41 -9.63 1.13 14.95
N THR A 42 -8.47 0.88 14.35
CA THR A 42 -8.19 1.19 12.95
C THR A 42 -7.65 -0.06 12.27
N ASN A 43 -8.11 -0.40 11.07
CA ASN A 43 -7.51 -1.47 10.27
C ASN A 43 -6.31 -0.93 9.48
N GLU A 44 -5.15 -0.83 10.12
CA GLU A 44 -3.97 -0.21 9.50
C GLU A 44 -3.42 -1.06 8.34
N SER A 45 -3.66 -2.37 8.37
CA SER A 45 -3.27 -3.26 7.27
C SER A 45 -4.01 -2.91 5.97
N LEU A 46 -5.27 -2.48 6.07
CA LEU A 46 -6.06 -2.01 4.94
C LEU A 46 -5.58 -0.63 4.45
N LEU A 47 -5.31 0.29 5.38
CA LEU A 47 -4.73 1.60 5.05
C LEU A 47 -3.41 1.45 4.27
N ILE A 48 -2.51 0.58 4.76
CA ILE A 48 -1.23 0.27 4.11
C ILE A 48 -1.44 -0.34 2.73
N GLN A 49 -2.33 -1.34 2.62
CA GLN A 49 -2.57 -1.99 1.33
C GLN A 49 -3.09 -1.02 0.28
N ILE A 50 -3.88 -0.01 0.66
CA ILE A 50 -4.38 0.99 -0.29
C ILE A 50 -3.31 2.04 -0.55
N LEU A 51 -2.93 2.81 0.46
CA LEU A 51 -2.11 4.02 0.27
C LEU A 51 -0.69 3.72 -0.21
N CYS A 52 -0.11 2.57 0.12
CA CYS A 52 1.25 2.23 -0.32
C CYS A 52 1.32 1.63 -1.73
N THR A 53 0.20 1.40 -2.41
CA THR A 53 0.19 0.67 -3.70
C THR A 53 -0.56 1.35 -4.84
N ARG A 54 -1.16 2.52 -4.60
CA ARG A 54 -1.90 3.27 -5.63
C ARG A 54 -1.00 4.35 -6.25
N ALA A 55 -1.20 4.57 -7.54
CA ALA A 55 -0.57 5.67 -8.28
C ALA A 55 -1.20 7.02 -7.90
N ASN A 56 -0.51 8.12 -8.22
CA ASN A 56 -0.94 9.47 -7.90
C ASN A 56 -2.37 9.76 -8.37
N GLN A 57 -2.70 9.41 -9.62
CA GLN A 57 -4.05 9.65 -10.15
C GLN A 57 -5.11 8.82 -9.43
N GLN A 58 -4.78 7.59 -9.02
CA GLN A 58 -5.70 6.76 -8.25
C GLN A 58 -5.95 7.38 -6.87
N ILE A 59 -4.91 7.86 -6.19
CA ILE A 59 -5.04 8.54 -4.89
C ILE A 59 -5.90 9.81 -5.01
N ARG A 60 -5.70 10.64 -6.05
CA ARG A 60 -6.54 11.84 -6.28
C ARG A 60 -8.01 11.47 -6.44
N ASN A 61 -8.30 10.48 -7.29
CA ASN A 61 -9.66 9.99 -7.51
C ASN A 61 -10.29 9.42 -6.22
N ILE A 62 -9.50 8.74 -5.38
CA ILE A 62 -9.94 8.23 -4.08
C ILE A 62 -10.32 9.38 -3.15
N LYS A 63 -9.48 10.43 -3.04
CA LYS A 63 -9.77 11.60 -2.20
C LYS A 63 -11.08 12.28 -2.61
N GLU A 64 -11.28 12.47 -3.92
CA GLU A 64 -12.51 13.05 -4.46
C GLU A 64 -13.74 12.19 -4.17
N SER A 65 -13.67 10.87 -4.44
CA SER A 65 -14.75 9.94 -4.13
C SER A 65 -15.04 9.87 -2.63
N TYR A 66 -14.02 9.93 -1.77
CA TYR A 66 -14.21 9.93 -0.31
C TYR A 66 -14.99 11.16 0.15
N LYS A 67 -14.64 12.35 -0.35
CA LYS A 67 -15.36 13.58 -0.05
C LYS A 67 -16.80 13.53 -0.57
N ARG A 68 -17.01 13.06 -1.80
CA ARG A 68 -18.35 12.93 -2.39
C ARG A 68 -19.26 11.95 -1.63
N LEU A 69 -18.73 10.78 -1.27
CA LEU A 69 -19.53 9.70 -0.68
C LEU A 69 -19.83 9.90 0.81
N PHE A 70 -18.95 10.57 1.55
CA PHE A 70 -19.05 10.66 3.01
C PHE A 70 -19.15 12.09 3.54
N ASP A 71 -18.97 13.10 2.69
CA ASP A 71 -18.81 14.50 3.07
C ASP A 71 -17.65 14.77 4.05
N ARG A 72 -16.63 13.91 4.00
CA ARG A 72 -15.46 13.94 4.91
C ARG A 72 -14.17 14.16 4.16
N ASP A 73 -13.17 14.69 4.85
CA ASP A 73 -11.81 14.80 4.31
C ASP A 73 -10.98 13.57 4.72
N LEU A 74 -10.48 12.83 3.72
CA LEU A 74 -9.71 11.61 3.93
C LEU A 74 -8.39 11.89 4.69
N GLU A 75 -7.76 13.04 4.47
CA GLU A 75 -6.53 13.40 5.15
C GLU A 75 -6.76 13.65 6.65
N SER A 76 -7.84 14.38 6.97
CA SER A 76 -8.28 14.61 8.34
C SER A 76 -8.57 13.31 9.08
N ASP A 77 -9.31 12.39 8.46
CA ASP A 77 -9.63 11.08 9.07
C ASP A 77 -8.35 10.25 9.29
N LEU A 78 -7.42 10.23 8.33
CA LEU A 78 -6.13 9.57 8.53
C LEU A 78 -5.32 10.19 9.67
N LYS A 79 -5.37 11.52 9.81
CA LYS A 79 -4.65 12.23 10.89
C LYS A 79 -5.23 11.91 12.26
N SER A 80 -6.54 11.70 12.39
CA SER A 80 -7.18 11.32 13.66
C SER A 80 -6.95 9.87 14.03
N GLU A 81 -6.89 8.98 13.04
CA GLU A 81 -6.80 7.53 13.23
C GLU A 81 -5.35 7.00 13.38
N THR A 82 -4.36 7.80 12.98
CA THR A 82 -2.96 7.36 12.98
C THR A 82 -2.03 8.35 13.68
N SER A 83 -0.87 7.87 14.11
CA SER A 83 0.11 8.71 14.83
C SER A 83 1.56 8.43 14.41
N GLY A 84 2.48 9.23 14.96
CA GLY A 84 3.93 9.08 14.74
C GLY A 84 4.34 9.11 13.27
N TYR A 85 5.41 8.38 12.95
CA TYR A 85 5.93 8.26 11.59
C TYR A 85 5.06 7.42 10.67
N PHE A 86 4.23 6.52 11.22
CA PHE A 86 3.23 5.80 10.45
C PHE A 86 2.20 6.76 9.83
N ARG A 87 1.70 7.74 10.59
CA ARG A 87 0.88 8.83 10.04
C ARG A 87 1.64 9.60 8.96
N LYS A 88 2.89 9.99 9.23
CA LYS A 88 3.69 10.78 8.29
C LYS A 88 3.82 10.08 6.93
N ILE A 89 4.10 8.77 6.87
CA ILE A 89 4.19 8.05 5.59
C ILE A 89 2.86 8.04 4.84
N LEU A 90 1.75 7.77 5.52
CA LEU A 90 0.44 7.71 4.88
C LEU A 90 0.04 9.08 4.31
N ILE A 91 0.28 10.15 5.06
CA ILE A 91 -0.02 11.52 4.61
C ILE A 91 0.86 11.92 3.43
N SER A 92 2.16 11.57 3.44
CA SER A 92 3.06 11.81 2.30
C SER A 92 2.57 11.09 1.04
N LEU A 93 2.15 9.83 1.14
CA LEU A 93 1.59 9.08 0.02
C LEU A 93 0.25 9.68 -0.46
N LEU A 94 -0.57 10.16 0.46
CA LEU A 94 -1.86 10.80 0.16
C LEU A 94 -1.72 12.13 -0.61
N GLN A 95 -0.54 12.76 -0.58
CA GLN A 95 -0.29 13.98 -1.36
C GLN A 95 -0.25 13.71 -2.88
N ALA A 96 -0.14 12.45 -3.31
CA ALA A 96 -0.17 12.08 -4.73
C ALA A 96 0.83 12.88 -5.59
N ASN A 97 2.05 13.04 -5.06
CA ASN A 97 3.14 13.82 -5.63
C ASN A 97 4.41 12.98 -5.84
N ARG A 98 4.30 11.64 -5.87
CA ARG A 98 5.43 10.78 -6.21
C ARG A 98 5.88 11.08 -7.64
N ASP A 99 7.18 11.10 -7.89
CA ASP A 99 7.68 11.07 -9.27
C ASP A 99 7.24 9.73 -9.93
N GLU A 100 6.48 9.80 -11.03
CA GLU A 100 6.03 8.62 -11.79
C GLU A 100 6.76 8.51 -13.14
N GLY A 101 7.84 9.27 -13.33
CA GLY A 101 8.75 9.15 -14.45
C GLY A 101 9.57 7.85 -14.42
N LEU A 102 10.36 7.66 -15.49
CA LEU A 102 11.21 6.49 -15.67
C LEU A 102 12.71 6.82 -15.54
N SER A 103 13.05 8.10 -15.34
CA SER A 103 14.42 8.56 -15.25
C SER A 103 15.10 8.06 -13.98
N ILE A 104 16.36 7.67 -14.11
CA ILE A 104 17.21 7.21 -13.02
C ILE A 104 18.42 8.15 -12.95
N ASP A 105 18.70 8.65 -11.75
CA ASP A 105 19.94 9.32 -11.40
C ASP A 105 20.74 8.37 -10.48
N GLU A 106 21.79 7.77 -11.04
CA GLU A 106 22.66 6.81 -10.34
C GLU A 106 23.46 7.46 -9.21
N ASN A 107 23.83 8.74 -9.35
CA ASN A 107 24.51 9.47 -8.28
C ASN A 107 23.54 9.69 -7.11
N LEU A 108 22.31 10.09 -7.39
CA LEU A 108 21.26 10.20 -6.39
C LEU A 108 20.93 8.85 -5.75
N ALA A 109 20.92 7.75 -6.53
CA ALA A 109 20.67 6.41 -6.00
C ALA A 109 21.73 6.02 -4.96
N GLY A 110 23.01 6.28 -5.24
CA GLY A 110 24.09 6.07 -4.29
C GLY A 110 24.01 6.99 -3.06
N GLN A 111 23.57 8.24 -3.22
CA GLN A 111 23.36 9.16 -2.11
C GLN A 111 22.19 8.73 -1.22
N ASP A 112 21.04 8.40 -1.80
CA ASP A 112 19.86 7.95 -1.07
C ASP A 112 20.16 6.64 -0.34
N ALA A 113 20.94 5.72 -0.93
CA ALA A 113 21.40 4.50 -0.27
C ALA A 113 22.19 4.80 1.02
N ARG A 114 23.15 5.73 0.95
CA ARG A 114 23.91 6.19 2.13
C ARG A 114 23.02 6.84 3.17
N ARG A 115 22.08 7.71 2.77
CA ARG A 115 21.12 8.35 3.68
C ARG A 115 20.25 7.32 4.41
N LEU A 116 19.77 6.29 3.69
CA LEU A 116 18.99 5.21 4.31
C LEU A 116 19.83 4.42 5.34
N TYR A 117 21.11 4.18 5.05
CA TYR A 117 22.01 3.51 5.98
C TYR A 117 22.29 4.37 7.21
N ASP A 118 22.60 5.66 7.00
CA ASP A 118 22.91 6.58 8.09
C ASP A 118 21.72 6.84 9.01
N ALA A 119 20.52 6.90 8.44
CA ALA A 119 19.29 7.10 9.19
C ALA A 119 18.86 5.89 10.02
N GLY A 120 19.38 4.68 9.72
CA GLY A 120 19.01 3.43 10.40
C GLY A 120 20.17 2.77 11.14
N GLU A 121 21.19 2.30 10.41
CA GLU A 121 22.25 1.44 10.98
C GLU A 121 23.42 2.23 11.61
N SER A 122 23.67 3.50 11.23
CA SER A 122 24.79 4.29 11.75
C SER A 122 24.54 4.99 13.10
N ARG A 123 23.31 4.94 13.66
CA ARG A 123 22.94 5.66 14.90
C ARG A 123 22.00 4.87 15.80
N TRP A 124 22.07 5.11 17.13
CA TRP A 124 21.10 4.58 18.09
C TRP A 124 19.81 5.41 18.03
N GLY A 125 18.76 4.83 17.41
CA GLY A 125 17.50 5.50 17.13
C GLY A 125 17.42 5.98 15.68
N THR A 126 16.33 5.61 14.99
CA THR A 126 16.15 5.86 13.56
C THR A 126 15.62 7.28 13.30
N GLU A 127 16.26 8.04 12.40
CA GLU A 127 15.66 9.24 11.80
C GLU A 127 14.65 8.79 10.73
N GLU A 128 13.51 8.26 11.18
CA GLU A 128 12.45 7.68 10.33
C GLU A 128 11.88 8.68 9.28
N SER A 129 12.30 9.95 9.31
CA SER A 129 12.08 10.96 8.27
C SER A 129 12.72 10.63 6.92
N GLU A 130 13.95 10.09 6.88
CA GLU A 130 14.64 9.87 5.60
C GLU A 130 14.01 8.72 4.81
N PHE A 131 13.71 7.60 5.49
CA PHE A 131 12.93 6.51 4.90
C PHE A 131 11.60 7.02 4.36
N ASN A 132 10.88 7.87 5.12
CA ASN A 132 9.63 8.46 4.67
C ASN A 132 9.78 9.26 3.38
N VAL A 133 10.74 10.17 3.33
CA VAL A 133 10.96 11.04 2.18
C VAL A 133 11.33 10.21 0.95
N ILE A 134 12.33 9.33 1.07
CA ILE A 134 12.83 8.55 -0.05
C ILE A 134 11.74 7.58 -0.55
N LEU A 135 11.15 6.79 0.34
CA LEU A 135 10.16 5.78 -0.04
C LEU A 135 8.84 6.40 -0.54
N ALA A 136 8.44 7.59 -0.10
CA ALA A 136 7.21 8.23 -0.55
C ALA A 136 7.35 8.97 -1.89
N THR A 137 8.51 9.56 -2.17
CA THR A 137 8.63 10.56 -3.25
C THR A 137 9.35 10.06 -4.50
N ARG A 138 10.33 9.15 -4.37
CA ARG A 138 11.11 8.67 -5.51
C ARG A 138 10.28 7.80 -6.45
N ASN A 139 10.53 7.90 -7.75
CA ASN A 139 9.95 6.99 -8.72
C ASN A 139 10.44 5.55 -8.50
N TYR A 140 9.68 4.58 -9.00
CA TYR A 140 9.98 3.17 -8.74
C TYR A 140 11.27 2.68 -9.42
N MET A 141 11.69 3.28 -10.53
CA MET A 141 12.97 2.94 -11.16
C MET A 141 14.15 3.45 -10.32
N GLN A 142 14.05 4.69 -9.83
CA GLN A 142 15.01 5.30 -8.91
C GLN A 142 15.11 4.51 -7.59
N LEU A 143 13.99 4.08 -7.00
CA LEU A 143 14.01 3.25 -5.79
C LEU A 143 14.70 1.90 -6.02
N ARG A 144 14.48 1.26 -7.18
CA ARG A 144 15.19 0.02 -7.53
C ARG A 144 16.70 0.24 -7.62
N ALA A 145 17.15 1.31 -8.28
CA ALA A 145 18.55 1.68 -8.33
C ALA A 145 19.11 1.95 -6.93
N THR A 146 18.36 2.68 -6.10
CA THR A 146 18.72 2.98 -4.70
C THR A 146 18.88 1.71 -3.87
N PHE A 147 17.97 0.75 -3.99
CA PHE A 147 18.07 -0.52 -3.25
C PHE A 147 19.24 -1.38 -3.72
N LYS A 148 19.53 -1.36 -5.02
CA LYS A 148 20.72 -2.03 -5.57
C LYS A 148 22.01 -1.38 -5.06
N ALA A 149 22.07 -0.04 -5.04
CA ALA A 149 23.20 0.69 -4.49
C ALA A 149 23.37 0.42 -2.99
N TYR A 150 22.28 0.35 -2.22
CA TYR A 150 22.30 -0.01 -0.79
C TYR A 150 22.95 -1.38 -0.56
N GLU A 151 22.54 -2.39 -1.34
CA GLU A 151 23.10 -3.74 -1.25
C GLU A 151 24.60 -3.79 -1.60
N ILE A 152 25.02 -3.07 -2.65
CA ILE A 152 26.42 -2.98 -3.07
C ILE A 152 27.28 -2.30 -1.98
N LEU A 153 26.79 -1.21 -1.39
CA LEU A 153 27.55 -0.41 -0.43
C LEU A 153 27.62 -1.02 0.96
N HIS A 154 26.58 -1.73 1.39
CA HIS A 154 26.42 -2.17 2.78
C HIS A 154 26.29 -3.68 2.97
N GLY A 155 26.25 -4.46 1.88
CA GLY A 155 26.26 -5.93 1.90
C GLY A 155 24.97 -6.56 2.46
N LYS A 156 23.88 -5.81 2.56
CA LYS A 156 22.57 -6.28 3.03
C LYS A 156 21.46 -5.70 2.16
N ASN A 157 20.35 -6.43 2.02
CA ASN A 157 19.18 -5.87 1.34
C ASN A 157 18.45 -4.84 2.24
N ILE A 158 17.73 -3.93 1.60
CA ILE A 158 16.98 -2.87 2.29
C ILE A 158 15.86 -3.41 3.19
N GLU A 159 15.26 -4.55 2.86
CA GLU A 159 14.21 -5.14 3.69
C GLU A 159 14.71 -5.57 5.06
N ASP A 160 15.93 -6.08 5.16
CA ASP A 160 16.51 -6.52 6.42
C ASP A 160 16.87 -5.33 7.31
N ALA A 161 17.38 -4.24 6.71
CA ALA A 161 17.54 -2.96 7.40
C ALA A 161 16.20 -2.45 7.95
N ILE A 162 15.15 -2.37 7.11
CA ILE A 162 13.80 -1.96 7.56
C ILE A 162 13.29 -2.86 8.69
N LYS A 163 13.48 -4.18 8.60
CA LYS A 163 13.00 -5.12 9.62
C LYS A 163 13.67 -4.93 10.97
N LYS A 164 14.96 -4.60 10.96
CA LYS A 164 15.80 -4.38 12.14
C LYS A 164 15.52 -3.01 12.78
N GLU A 165 15.39 -1.96 11.97
CA GLU A 165 15.33 -0.57 12.44
C GLU A 165 13.91 -0.05 12.68
N THR A 166 12.87 -0.77 12.25
CA THR A 166 11.48 -0.34 12.42
C THR A 166 10.57 -1.47 12.93
N SER A 167 9.43 -1.08 13.52
CA SER A 167 8.46 -2.02 14.07
C SER A 167 7.02 -1.65 13.69
N GLY A 168 6.07 -2.48 14.14
CA GLY A 168 4.64 -2.23 14.00
C GLY A 168 4.17 -1.94 12.58
N ASN A 169 3.26 -0.95 12.46
CA ASN A 169 2.64 -0.58 11.20
C ASN A 169 3.55 0.23 10.28
N LEU A 170 4.54 0.95 10.82
CA LEU A 170 5.54 1.62 10.02
C LEU A 170 6.39 0.62 9.23
N LYS A 171 6.89 -0.43 9.89
CA LYS A 171 7.61 -1.53 9.23
C LYS A 171 6.79 -2.14 8.10
N LYS A 172 5.50 -2.41 8.36
CA LYS A 172 4.59 -2.98 7.36
C LYS A 172 4.43 -2.04 6.16
N ALA A 173 4.28 -0.73 6.38
CA ALA A 173 4.17 0.26 5.32
C ALA A 173 5.42 0.30 4.43
N TYR A 174 6.61 0.42 5.04
CA TYR A 174 7.89 0.44 4.31
C TYR A 174 8.11 -0.85 3.52
N LEU A 175 7.89 -2.02 4.12
CA LEU A 175 8.03 -3.29 3.43
C LEU A 175 7.02 -3.44 2.28
N THR A 176 5.79 -2.94 2.43
CA THR A 176 4.82 -2.93 1.32
C THR A 176 5.31 -2.06 0.16
N ILE A 177 5.83 -0.86 0.42
CA ILE A 177 6.38 0.02 -0.64
C ILE A 177 7.55 -0.67 -1.36
N VAL A 178 8.50 -1.24 -0.60
CA VAL A 178 9.66 -1.97 -1.18
C VAL A 178 9.20 -3.17 -2.00
N GLN A 179 8.30 -3.99 -1.48
CA GLN A 179 7.75 -5.15 -2.20
C GLN A 179 7.03 -4.73 -3.49
N CYS A 180 6.22 -3.68 -3.45
CA CYS A 180 5.53 -3.18 -4.64
C CYS A 180 6.48 -2.53 -5.65
N THR A 181 7.56 -1.90 -5.18
CA THR A 181 8.62 -1.38 -6.04
C THR A 181 9.32 -2.52 -6.78
N LYS A 182 9.63 -3.64 -6.11
CA LYS A 182 10.26 -4.82 -6.72
C LYS A 182 9.31 -5.57 -7.64
N ASP A 183 8.16 -6.00 -7.12
CA ASP A 183 7.11 -6.71 -7.86
C ASP A 183 5.75 -6.58 -7.15
N CYS A 184 4.97 -5.59 -7.56
CA CYS A 184 3.63 -5.34 -7.03
C CYS A 184 2.65 -6.50 -7.29
N GLN A 185 2.84 -7.27 -8.36
CA GLN A 185 1.99 -8.39 -8.72
C GLN A 185 2.25 -9.56 -7.78
N ALA A 186 3.52 -9.85 -7.48
CA ALA A 186 3.90 -10.84 -6.47
C ALA A 186 3.42 -10.44 -5.06
N TYR A 187 3.45 -9.14 -4.71
CA TYR A 187 2.88 -8.66 -3.45
C TYR A 187 1.39 -9.04 -3.32
N PHE A 188 0.58 -8.74 -4.34
CA PHE A 188 -0.84 -9.08 -4.32
C PHE A 188 -1.10 -10.60 -4.41
N ALA A 189 -0.30 -11.35 -5.17
CA ALA A 189 -0.37 -12.81 -5.19
C ALA A 189 -0.13 -13.40 -3.80
N LYS A 190 0.86 -12.89 -3.05
CA LYS A 190 1.12 -13.29 -1.67
C LYS A 190 -0.03 -12.92 -0.73
N LYS A 191 -0.71 -11.80 -0.96
CA LYS A 191 -1.90 -11.42 -0.19
C LYS A 191 -3.07 -12.37 -0.45
N LEU A 192 -3.32 -12.73 -1.71
CA LEU A 192 -4.33 -13.75 -2.06
C LEU A 192 -4.03 -15.10 -1.40
N TYR A 193 -2.78 -15.57 -1.50
CA TYR A 193 -2.39 -16.84 -0.89
C TYR A 193 -2.61 -16.83 0.63
N LYS A 194 -2.21 -15.75 1.29
CA LYS A 194 -2.42 -15.61 2.74
C LYS A 194 -3.90 -15.56 3.12
N ALA A 195 -4.76 -14.95 2.29
CA ALA A 195 -6.19 -14.93 2.53
C ALA A 195 -6.84 -16.32 2.42
N LEU A 196 -6.27 -17.21 1.61
CA LEU A 196 -6.76 -18.58 1.39
C LEU A 196 -6.12 -19.63 2.31
N LYS A 197 -5.01 -19.31 2.97
CA LYS A 197 -4.24 -20.28 3.77
C LYS A 197 -4.73 -20.32 5.22
N GLY A 198 -5.13 -21.50 5.70
CA GLY A 198 -5.44 -21.77 7.11
C GLY A 198 -6.76 -22.51 7.30
N GLY A 199 -7.24 -22.57 8.55
CA GLY A 199 -8.56 -23.12 8.89
C GLY A 199 -9.70 -22.13 8.65
N GLY A 200 -9.80 -21.58 7.44
CA GLY A 200 -10.76 -20.53 7.06
C GLY A 200 -10.22 -19.66 5.90
N THR A 201 -11.05 -18.74 5.41
CA THR A 201 -10.67 -17.76 4.38
C THR A 201 -10.86 -16.35 4.93
N ASP A 202 -9.92 -15.44 4.68
CA ASP A 202 -10.14 -14.00 4.89
C ASP A 202 -10.89 -13.46 3.65
N GLU A 203 -12.22 -13.59 3.63
CA GLU A 203 -13.00 -13.26 2.44
C GLU A 203 -12.98 -11.78 2.11
N ASP A 204 -12.91 -10.92 3.13
CA ASP A 204 -12.79 -9.47 2.93
C ASP A 204 -11.47 -9.12 2.22
N ALA A 205 -10.34 -9.76 2.59
CA ALA A 205 -9.08 -9.57 1.87
C ALA A 205 -9.10 -10.19 0.46
N LEU A 206 -9.72 -11.36 0.31
CA LEU A 206 -9.86 -12.03 -0.98
C LEU A 206 -10.65 -11.16 -1.97
N ILE A 207 -11.86 -10.74 -1.59
CA ILE A 207 -12.74 -9.88 -2.39
C ILE A 207 -12.01 -8.60 -2.76
N ARG A 208 -11.41 -7.91 -1.78
CA ARG A 208 -10.70 -6.66 -2.05
C ARG A 208 -9.56 -6.82 -3.05
N VAL A 209 -8.74 -7.87 -2.92
CA VAL A 209 -7.62 -8.07 -3.86
C VAL A 209 -8.13 -8.47 -5.24
N LEU A 210 -9.17 -9.30 -5.35
CA LEU A 210 -9.73 -9.67 -6.64
C LEU A 210 -10.40 -8.48 -7.35
N VAL A 211 -11.28 -7.76 -6.66
CA VAL A 211 -12.01 -6.60 -7.21
C VAL A 211 -11.05 -5.47 -7.59
N SER A 212 -10.19 -5.03 -6.67
CA SER A 212 -9.29 -3.89 -6.93
C SER A 212 -8.21 -4.17 -7.99
N ARG A 213 -8.03 -5.44 -8.39
CA ARG A 213 -7.03 -5.87 -9.38
C ARG A 213 -7.64 -6.52 -10.63
N ALA A 214 -8.96 -6.60 -10.74
CA ALA A 214 -9.66 -7.35 -11.80
C ALA A 214 -9.25 -6.92 -13.21
N GLU A 215 -9.05 -5.61 -13.43
CA GLU A 215 -8.63 -5.07 -14.74
C GLU A 215 -7.14 -5.32 -15.06
N ARG A 216 -6.36 -5.87 -14.12
CA ARG A 216 -4.93 -6.13 -14.28
C ARG A 216 -4.67 -7.61 -14.51
N LYS A 217 -4.72 -8.03 -15.78
CA LYS A 217 -4.53 -9.42 -16.28
C LYS A 217 -3.32 -10.19 -15.69
N ARG A 218 -2.28 -9.52 -15.17
CA ARG A 218 -1.03 -10.14 -14.70
C ARG A 218 -1.06 -10.69 -13.26
N VAL A 219 -2.06 -10.35 -12.43
CA VAL A 219 -2.08 -10.80 -11.01
C VAL A 219 -2.37 -12.30 -10.89
N LEU A 220 -3.36 -12.82 -11.63
CA LEU A 220 -3.72 -14.24 -11.63
C LEU A 220 -2.60 -15.12 -12.19
N HIS A 221 -1.93 -14.69 -13.27
CA HIS A 221 -0.78 -15.40 -13.82
C HIS A 221 0.37 -15.52 -12.80
N ARG A 222 0.71 -14.42 -12.11
CA ARG A 222 1.79 -14.44 -11.09
C ARG A 222 1.41 -15.28 -9.86
N PHE A 223 0.12 -15.33 -9.50
CA PHE A 223 -0.39 -16.21 -8.44
C PHE A 223 -0.14 -17.68 -8.76
N VAL A 224 -0.45 -18.14 -9.97
CA VAL A 224 -0.17 -19.52 -10.41
C VAL A 224 1.32 -19.84 -10.34
N VAL A 225 2.18 -18.93 -10.82
CA VAL A 225 3.66 -19.09 -10.77
C VAL A 225 4.22 -19.05 -9.34
N THR A 226 3.55 -18.40 -8.38
CA THR A 226 4.02 -18.32 -6.99
C THR A 226 3.69 -19.58 -6.19
N LEU A 227 2.77 -20.42 -6.68
CA LEU A 227 2.26 -21.62 -6.01
C LEU A 227 2.68 -22.94 -6.66
N GLY A 228 3.14 -22.92 -7.92
CA GLY A 228 3.82 -24.04 -8.56
C GLY A 228 5.31 -23.99 -8.28
#